data_AF-A0A6A5V1P7-F1
#
_entry.id   AF-A0A6A5V1P7-F1
#
_cell.length_a   1.000
_cell.length_b   1.000
_cell.length_c   1.000
_cell.angle_alpha   90.00
_cell.angle_beta   90.00
_cell.angle_gamma   90.00
#
_symmetry.space_group_name_H-M   'P 1'
#
loop_
_entity.id
_entity.type
_entity.pdbx_description
1 polymer ?
#
loop_
_entity_poly.entity_id
_entity_poly.type
_entity_poly.pdbx_seq_one_letter_code
_entity_poly.pdbx_strand_id
1 'polypeptide(L)' 'RSMAYHEMQLILVKVLYNFDYELCPESEGWDDQRTFVVWEKGPLMVKLKAVRE' A
#
# COMPACT_ATOMS: atom_id res chain seq x y z
N ARG A 1 19.46 12.67 2.16
CA ARG A 1 18.05 12.30 1.87
C ARG A 1 18.11 11.20 0.81
N SER A 2 17.76 9.95 1.16
CA SER A 2 18.02 8.77 0.32
C SER A 2 17.20 8.76 -0.97
N MET A 3 17.74 8.20 -2.07
CA MET A 3 17.01 8.02 -3.34
C MET A 3 15.80 7.11 -3.17
N ALA A 4 15.94 6.04 -2.38
CA ALA A 4 14.86 5.10 -2.10
C ALA A 4 13.61 5.78 -1.50
N TYR A 5 13.79 6.80 -0.64
CA TYR A 5 12.66 7.52 -0.06
C TYR A 5 11.89 8.31 -1.13
N HIS A 6 12.59 8.97 -2.04
CA HIS A 6 11.95 9.70 -3.13
C HIS A 6 11.25 8.77 -4.11
N GLU A 7 11.84 7.60 -4.40
CA GLU A 7 11.22 6.57 -5.22
C GLU A 7 9.93 6.04 -4.59
N MET A 8 9.96 5.71 -3.28
CA MET A 8 8.76 5.28 -2.54
C MET A 8 7.65 6.33 -2.58
N GLN A 9 7.99 7.61 -2.38
CA GLN A 9 7.01 8.70 -2.47
C GLN A 9 6.43 8.83 -3.86
N LEU A 10 7.26 8.73 -4.91
CA LEU A 10 6.82 8.84 -6.29
C LEU A 10 5.88 7.69 -6.68
N ILE A 11 6.21 6.45 -6.27
CA ILE A 11 5.34 5.29 -6.47
C ILE A 11 4.01 5.50 -5.76
N LEU A 12 4.02 5.89 -4.48
CA LEU A 12 2.81 6.12 -3.69
C LEU A 12 1.91 7.20 -4.32
N VAL A 13 2.48 8.33 -4.73
CA VAL A 13 1.71 9.41 -5.36
C VAL A 13 1.10 8.96 -6.69
N LYS A 14 1.85 8.25 -7.54
CA LYS A 14 1.33 7.73 -8.81
C LYS A 14 0.18 6.75 -8.61
N VAL A 15 0.27 5.91 -7.58
CA VAL A 15 -0.81 5.02 -7.17
C VAL A 15 -2.00 5.89 -6.76
N LEU A 16 -1.91 6.63 -5.65
CA LEU A 16 -3.02 7.41 -5.10
C LEU A 16 -3.71 8.39 -6.07
N TYR A 17 -2.99 8.89 -7.07
CA TYR A 17 -3.52 9.84 -8.04
C TYR A 17 -4.33 9.19 -9.18
N ASN A 18 -4.03 7.94 -9.55
CA ASN A 18 -4.59 7.30 -10.75
C ASN A 18 -5.66 6.26 -10.46
N PHE A 19 -5.85 5.83 -9.21
CA PHE A 19 -6.88 4.86 -8.88
C PHE A 19 -7.71 5.29 -7.67
N ASP A 20 -8.94 4.80 -7.61
CA ASP A 20 -9.72 4.66 -6.39
C ASP A 20 -9.42 3.29 -5.76
N TYR A 21 -9.39 3.25 -4.44
CA TYR A 21 -8.96 2.10 -3.65
C TYR A 21 -10.05 1.68 -2.66
N GLU A 22 -10.34 0.38 -2.60
CA GLU A 22 -11.18 -0.22 -1.56
C GLU A 22 -10.42 -1.40 -0.93
N LEU A 23 -10.28 -1.38 0.40
CA LEU A 23 -9.64 -2.46 1.14
C LEU A 23 -10.49 -3.74 1.05
N CYS A 24 -9.86 -4.87 0.70
CA CYS A 24 -10.57 -6.14 0.74
C CYS A 24 -10.84 -6.55 2.20
N PRO A 25 -12.01 -7.15 2.52
CA PRO A 25 -12.33 -7.58 3.88
C PRO A 25 -11.30 -8.54 4.48
N GLU A 26 -10.64 -9.36 3.67
CA GLU A 26 -9.57 -10.28 4.09
C GLU A 26 -8.31 -9.58 4.63
N SER A 27 -8.14 -8.29 4.32
CA SER A 27 -7.03 -7.46 4.75
C SER A 27 -7.44 -6.44 5.81
N GLU A 28 -8.63 -6.59 6.42
CA GLU A 28 -9.01 -5.81 7.60
C GLU A 28 -8.05 -6.11 8.76
N GLY A 29 -7.55 -5.06 9.43
CA GLY A 29 -6.54 -5.21 10.49
C GLY A 29 -5.17 -5.66 10.00
N TRP A 30 -4.85 -5.50 8.71
CA TRP A 30 -3.55 -5.91 8.12
C TRP A 30 -2.32 -5.25 8.77
N ASP A 31 -2.50 -4.10 9.43
CA ASP A 31 -1.47 -3.43 10.21
C ASP A 31 -1.38 -3.87 11.68
N ASP A 32 -2.32 -4.69 12.18
CA ASP A 32 -2.25 -5.28 13.52
C ASP A 32 -1.19 -6.39 13.56
N GLN A 33 0.03 -5.97 13.90
CA GLN A 33 1.19 -6.85 14.02
C GLN A 33 1.65 -6.94 15.46
N ARG A 34 1.76 -8.17 15.99
CA ARG A 34 2.29 -8.43 17.34
C ARG A 34 3.82 -8.34 17.41
N THR A 35 4.51 -8.50 16.28
CA THR A 35 5.97 -8.52 16.20
C THR A 35 6.43 -7.67 15.01
N PHE A 36 6.99 -6.48 15.27
CA PHE A 36 7.50 -5.56 14.25
C PHE A 36 8.97 -5.83 13.84
N VAL A 37 9.64 -6.75 14.53
CA VAL A 37 11.07 -7.07 14.33
C VAL A 37 11.26 -8.09 13.20
N VAL A 38 10.28 -8.98 13.00
CA VAL A 38 10.28 -9.99 11.94
C VAL A 38 9.48 -9.43 10.77
N TRP A 39 10.08 -9.38 9.58
CA TRP A 39 9.51 -8.73 8.39
C TRP A 39 8.48 -9.62 7.67
N GLU A 40 7.66 -10.35 8.42
CA GLU A 40 6.60 -11.20 7.88
C GLU A 40 5.27 -10.45 7.95
N LYS A 41 5.00 -9.68 6.90
CA LYS A 41 3.70 -9.05 6.68
C LYS A 41 2.93 -9.88 5.64
N GLY A 42 1.70 -10.24 5.96
CA GLY A 42 0.80 -10.90 5.00
C GLY A 42 0.53 -10.01 3.78
N PRO A 43 -0.13 -10.52 2.74
CA PRO A 43 -0.53 -9.69 1.59
C PRO A 43 -1.56 -8.62 2.00
N LEU A 44 -1.43 -7.40 1.44
CA LEU A 44 -2.45 -6.34 1.52
C LEU A 44 -3.29 -6.37 0.24
N MET A 45 -4.47 -6.95 0.33
CA MET A 45 -5.38 -7.07 -0.81
C MET A 45 -6.26 -5.83 -0.91
N VAL A 46 -6.24 -5.19 -2.08
CA VAL A 46 -6.99 -3.95 -2.36
C VAL A 46 -7.60 -4.06 -3.74
N LYS A 47 -8.85 -3.64 -3.88
CA LYS A 47 -9.49 -3.48 -5.19
C LYS A 47 -9.11 -2.11 -5.75
N LEU A 48 -8.64 -2.11 -6.99
CA LEU A 48 -8.26 -0.91 -7.71
C LEU A 48 -9.26 -0.60 -8.81
N LYS A 49 -9.66 0.66 -8.91
CA LYS A 49 -10.42 1.17 -10.05
C LYS A 49 -9.67 2.35 -10.64
N ALA A 50 -9.30 2.27 -11.92
CA ALA A 50 -8.65 3.39 -12.59
C ALA A 50 -9.60 4.59 -12.68
N VAL A 51 -9.12 5.77 -12.29
CA VAL A 51 -9.86 7.04 -12.39
C VAL A 51 -9.36 7.92 -13.54
N ARG A 52 -8.19 7.59 -14.10
CA ARG A 52 -7.51 8.33 -15.16
C ARG A 52 -6.95 7.35 -16.18
N GLU A 53 -6.93 7.76 -17.45
CA GLU A 53 -6.28 7.06 -18.56
C GLU A 53 -4.79 7.37 -18.66
#